data_AF-W1YIN6-F1
#
_entry.id   AF-W1YIN6-F1
#
_cell.length_a   1.000
_cell.length_b   1.000
_cell.length_c   1.000
_cell.angle_alpha   90.00
_cell.angle_beta   90.00
_cell.angle_gamma   90.00
#
_symmetry.space_group_name_H-M   'P 1'
#
loop_
_entity.id
_entity.type
_entity.pdbx_description
1 polymer ?
#
loop_
_entity_poly.entity_id
_entity_poly.type
_entity_poly.pdbx_seq_one_letter_code
_entity_poly.pdbx_strand_id
1 'polypeptide(L)' 'AEVNAGRFRQDLYYRLNVVAIEVPSLRQRREDIPLLAGHFLQRFAERNRKAVKGFTPQAMDLLIHYDWPGNIRELEN' A
#
# COMPACT_ATOMS: atom_id res chain seq x y z
N ALA A 1 -15.74 5.34 16.70
CA ALA A 1 -16.45 4.27 15.95
C ALA A 1 -17.74 4.85 15.38
N GLU A 2 -17.97 4.71 14.08
CA GLU A 2 -19.13 5.29 13.37
C GLU A 2 -20.48 4.85 13.95
N VAL A 3 -20.53 3.67 14.58
CA VAL A 3 -21.68 3.16 15.34
C VAL A 3 -22.00 4.07 16.54
N ASN A 4 -20.99 4.41 17.35
CA ASN A 4 -21.16 5.29 18.53
C ASN A 4 -21.53 6.73 18.13
N ALA A 5 -21.15 7.15 16.92
CA ALA A 5 -21.50 8.46 16.37
C ALA A 5 -22.88 8.47 15.68
N GLY A 6 -23.63 7.35 15.68
CA GLY A 6 -24.95 7.23 15.04
C GLY A 6 -24.92 7.21 13.51
N ARG A 7 -23.73 7.26 12.90
CA ARG A 7 -23.56 7.27 11.43
C ARG A 7 -23.57 5.87 10.82
N PHE A 8 -23.44 4.83 11.65
CA PHE A 8 -23.49 3.44 11.22
C PHE A 8 -24.48 2.63 12.05
N ARG A 9 -25.32 1.85 11.39
CA ARG A 9 -26.31 1.00 12.03
C ARG A 9 -25.65 -0.12 12.82
N GLN A 10 -25.96 -0.18 14.11
CA GLN A 10 -25.40 -1.16 15.03
C GLN A 10 -25.75 -2.61 14.63
N ASP A 11 -27.00 -2.87 14.24
CA ASP A 11 -27.43 -4.20 13.82
C ASP A 11 -26.73 -4.68 12.54
N LEU A 12 -26.51 -3.78 11.58
CA LEU A 12 -25.75 -4.05 10.37
C LEU A 12 -24.27 -4.32 10.68
N TYR A 13 -23.67 -3.58 11.62
CA TYR A 13 -22.27 -3.78 12.03
C TYR A 13 -22.05 -5.20 12.53
N TYR A 14 -22.91 -5.69 13.42
CA TYR A 14 -22.80 -7.06 13.93
C TYR A 14 -23.03 -8.13 12.87
N ARG A 15 -23.83 -7.87 11.82
CA ARG A 15 -24.02 -8.81 10.70
C ARG A 15 -22.84 -8.87 9.74
N LEU A 16 -22.14 -7.74 9.55
CA LEU A 16 -20.98 -7.67 8.65
C LEU A 16 -19.70 -8.09 9.34
N ASN A 17 -19.55 -7.78 10.63
CA ASN A 17 -18.35 -8.01 11.41
C ASN A 17 -18.25 -9.44 11.97
N VAL A 18 -18.69 -10.44 11.19
CA VAL A 18 -18.56 -11.87 11.55
C VAL A 18 -17.11 -12.33 11.39
N VAL A 19 -16.44 -11.85 10.35
CA VAL A 19 -15.01 -12.02 10.12
C VAL A 19 -14.42 -10.67 9.72
N ALA A 20 -13.54 -10.12 10.55
CA ALA A 20 -12.83 -8.89 10.26
C ALA A 20 -11.45 -9.22 9.69
N ILE A 21 -11.10 -8.61 8.55
CA ILE A 21 -9.75 -8.66 8.00
C ILE A 21 -9.17 -7.27 8.12
N GLU A 22 -8.17 -7.12 8.98
CA GLU A 22 -7.40 -5.89 9.07
C GLU A 22 -6.33 -5.91 7.98
N VAL A 23 -6.35 -4.90 7.13
CA VAL A 23 -5.32 -4.72 6.09
C VAL A 23 -4.25 -3.79 6.66
N PRO A 24 -3.01 -4.26 6.86
CA PRO A 24 -1.94 -3.42 7.36
C PRO A 24 -1.57 -2.35 6.34
N SER A 25 -1.21 -1.17 6.85
CA SER A 25 -0.61 -0.10 6.05
C SER A 25 0.76 -0.50 5.51
N LEU A 26 1.21 0.14 4.43
CA LEU A 26 2.48 -0.19 3.78
C LEU A 26 3.68 0.04 4.72
N ARG A 27 3.64 1.06 5.60
CA ARG A 27 4.66 1.29 6.63
C ARG A 27 4.75 0.20 7.70
N GLN A 28 3.71 -0.63 7.85
CA GLN A 28 3.73 -1.82 8.72
C GLN A 28 4.27 -3.06 7.99
N ARG A 29 4.48 -2.97 6.67
CA ARG A 29 5.02 -4.03 5.80
C ARG A 29 6.12 -3.49 4.89
N ARG A 30 7.12 -2.85 5.50
CA ARG A 30 8.22 -2.20 4.75
C ARG A 30 9.03 -3.20 3.93
N GLU A 31 9.08 -4.44 4.38
CA GLU A 31 9.71 -5.58 3.70
C GLU A 31 9.10 -5.90 2.33
N ASP A 32 7.84 -5.52 2.07
CA ASP A 32 7.20 -5.71 0.77
C ASP A 32 7.57 -4.62 -0.26
N ILE A 33 8.07 -3.47 0.20
CA ILE A 33 8.31 -2.30 -0.64
C ILE A 33 9.25 -2.63 -1.81
N PRO A 34 10.39 -3.34 -1.64
CA PRO A 34 11.26 -3.69 -2.75
C PRO A 34 10.58 -4.52 -3.84
N LEU A 35 9.71 -5.46 -3.43
CA LEU A 35 8.98 -6.33 -4.35
C LEU A 35 7.94 -5.54 -5.16
N LEU A 36 7.17 -4.70 -4.47
CA LEU A 36 6.15 -3.84 -5.08
C LEU A 36 6.78 -2.80 -6.01
N ALA A 37 7.82 -2.11 -5.56
CA ALA A 37 8.54 -1.12 -6.35
C ALA A 37 9.18 -1.75 -7.59
N GLY A 38 9.76 -2.95 -7.47
CA GLY A 38 10.29 -3.70 -8.60
C GLY A 38 9.22 -4.05 -9.64
N HIS A 39 8.05 -4.52 -9.17
CA HIS A 39 6.92 -4.82 -10.04
C HIS A 39 6.43 -3.59 -10.81
N PHE A 40 6.24 -2.45 -10.14
CA PHE A 40 5.82 -1.22 -10.79
C PHE A 40 6.88 -0.69 -11.75
N LEU A 41 8.15 -0.75 -11.37
CA LEU A 41 9.25 -0.35 -12.25
C LEU A 41 9.22 -1.13 -13.55
N GLN A 42 9.11 -2.45 -13.49
CA GLN A 42 9.04 -3.30 -14.68
C GLN A 42 7.83 -2.93 -15.54
N ARG A 43 6.64 -2.86 -14.94
CA ARG A 43 5.39 -2.52 -15.64
C ARG A 43 5.47 -1.17 -16.35
N PHE A 44 6.05 -0.16 -15.72
CA PHE A 44 6.20 1.17 -16.32
C PHE A 44 7.35 1.25 -17.33
N ALA A 45 8.46 0.55 -17.11
CA ALA A 45 9.56 0.46 -18.06
C ALA A 45 9.08 -0.14 -19.40
N GLU A 46 8.32 -1.24 -19.33
CA GLU A 46 7.70 -1.89 -20.48
C GLU A 46 6.70 -0.95 -21.19
N ARG A 47 5.76 -0.35 -20.44
CA ARG A 47 4.75 0.57 -20.99
C ARG A 47 5.36 1.79 -21.68
N ASN A 48 6.47 2.31 -21.15
CA ASN A 48 7.13 3.51 -21.67
C ASN A 48 8.28 3.20 -22.63
N ARG A 49 8.55 1.92 -22.94
CA ARG A 49 9.70 1.48 -23.76
C ARG A 49 11.04 2.04 -23.28
N LYS A 50 11.22 2.09 -21.96
CA LYS A 50 12.46 2.56 -21.30
C LYS A 50 13.24 1.37 -20.76
N ALA A 51 14.56 1.41 -20.94
CA ALA A 51 15.48 0.45 -20.33
C ALA A 51 15.93 0.98 -18.95
N VAL A 52 15.14 0.70 -17.91
CA VAL A 52 15.51 1.01 -16.51
C VAL A 52 16.00 -0.27 -15.85
N LYS A 53 17.19 -0.23 -15.24
CA LYS A 53 17.84 -1.43 -14.66
C LYS A 53 17.37 -1.76 -13.24
N GLY A 54 16.80 -0.81 -12.52
CA GLY A 54 16.48 -0.96 -11.11
C GLY A 54 16.60 0.36 -10.34
N PHE A 55 16.59 0.25 -9.02
CA PHE A 55 16.83 1.35 -8.10
C PHE A 55 18.28 1.33 -7.63
N THR A 56 18.86 2.51 -7.35
CA THR A 56 20.10 2.56 -6.59
C THR A 56 19.83 2.13 -5.14
N PRO A 57 20.85 1.64 -4.41
CA PRO A 57 20.69 1.29 -3.00
C PRO A 57 20.11 2.44 -2.16
N GLN A 58 20.57 3.67 -2.42
CA GLN A 58 20.10 4.88 -1.72
C GLN A 58 18.64 5.20 -2.04
N ALA A 59 18.22 5.05 -3.31
CA ALA A 59 16.83 5.26 -3.68
C ALA A 59 15.92 4.21 -3.02
N MET A 60 16.34 2.94 -3.00
CA MET A 60 15.59 1.87 -2.34
C MET A 60 15.49 2.12 -0.83
N ASP A 61 16.57 2.56 -0.18
CA ASP A 61 16.56 2.90 1.24
C ASP A 61 15.55 4.00 1.58
N LEU A 62 15.48 5.05 0.75
CA LEU A 62 14.47 6.11 0.90
C LEU A 62 13.04 5.59 0.72
N LEU A 63 12.81 4.71 -0.27
CA LEU A 63 11.49 4.10 -0.49
C LEU A 63 11.07 3.26 0.73
N ILE A 64 11.99 2.51 1.32
CA ILE A 64 11.71 1.67 2.51
C ILE A 64 11.40 2.54 3.74
N HIS A 65 12.10 3.66 3.92
CA HIS A 65 11.99 4.49 5.12
C HIS A 65 10.86 5.53 5.05
N TYR A 66 10.31 5.83 3.89
CA TYR A 66 9.13 6.69 3.77
C TYR A 66 7.86 6.03 4.32
N ASP A 67 6.93 6.83 4.86
CA ASP A 67 5.76 6.33 5.59
C ASP A 67 4.56 5.96 4.70
N TRP A 68 4.57 6.37 3.43
CA TRP A 68 3.52 6.06 2.45
C TRP A 68 2.10 6.32 2.97
N PRO A 69 1.71 7.56 3.29
CA PRO A 69 0.34 7.88 3.70
C PRO A 69 -0.73 7.43 2.68
N GLY A 70 -0.40 7.40 1.39
CA GLY A 70 -1.24 6.86 0.32
C GLY A 70 -1.03 5.37 0.02
N ASN A 71 -0.20 4.67 0.80
CA ASN A 71 0.11 3.24 0.68
C ASN A 71 0.52 2.86 -0.75
N ILE A 72 0.00 1.74 -1.26
CA ILE A 72 0.32 1.20 -2.59
C ILE A 72 -0.01 2.21 -3.70
N ARG A 73 -1.07 3.02 -3.53
CA ARG A 73 -1.45 4.00 -4.55
C ARG A 73 -0.40 5.10 -4.70
N GLU A 74 0.19 5.54 -3.59
CA GLU A 74 1.28 6.52 -3.64
C GLU A 74 2.58 5.89 -4.15
N LEU A 75 2.86 4.62 -3.80
CA LEU A 75 4.03 3.90 -4.32
C LEU A 75 3.96 3.66 -5.84
N GLU A 76 2.77 3.48 -6.42
CA GLU A 76 2.57 3.27 -7.85
C GLU A 76 2.66 4.55 -8.69
N ASN A 77 2.27 5.71 -8.16
CA ASN A 77 2.12 6.97 -8.91
C ASN A 77 3.44 7.73 -9.07
#